data_AF-A0A6L3JMZ0-F1
#
_entry.id   AF-A0A6L3JMZ0-F1
#
_cell.length_a   1.000
_cell.length_b   1.000
_cell.length_c   1.000
_cell.angle_alpha   90.00
_cell.angle_beta   90.00
_cell.angle_gamma   90.00
#
_symmetry.space_group_name_H-M   'P 1'
#
loop_
_entity.id
_entity.type
_entity.pdbx_description
1 polymer ?
#
loop_
_entity_poly.entity_id
_entity_poly.type
_entity_poly.pdbx_seq_one_letter_code
_entity_poly.pdbx_strand_id
1 'polypeptide(L)'
;PIIIHIRKDERLQYKNSICLVNRRLKEIGKKLGLVHPLTMYVARHSWASVARGKHIPLSVISEGMGHDSEKTTLIYLAALDTTVIDKANMVVLREFL
;
A
#
# COMPACT_ATOMS: atom_id res chain seq x y z
N PRO A 1 -7.23 14.24 4.14
CA PRO A 1 -6.86 15.58 4.67
C PRO A 1 -8.06 16.50 4.55
N ILE A 2 -8.46 17.15 5.63
CA ILE A 2 -9.68 17.97 5.64
C ILE A 2 -9.33 19.34 5.04
N ILE A 3 -10.00 19.71 3.94
CA ILE A 3 -9.93 21.05 3.36
C ILE A 3 -10.84 21.93 4.21
N ILE A 4 -10.28 22.91 4.90
CA ILE A 4 -11.00 23.70 5.92
C ILE A 4 -11.21 25.16 5.51
N HIS A 5 -10.42 25.67 4.57
CA HIS A 5 -10.50 27.06 4.13
C HIS A 5 -11.09 27.15 2.72
N ILE A 6 -12.40 27.37 2.64
CA ILE A 6 -13.20 27.41 1.39
C ILE A 6 -12.67 28.46 0.39
N ARG A 7 -12.07 29.56 0.87
CA ARG A 7 -11.54 30.64 0.03
C ARG A 7 -10.04 30.51 -0.32
N LYS A 8 -9.38 29.43 0.10
CA LYS A 8 -7.96 29.18 -0.20
C LYS A 8 -7.84 27.99 -1.14
N ASP A 9 -6.75 27.95 -1.89
CA ASP A 9 -6.45 26.84 -2.80
C ASP A 9 -6.53 25.48 -2.06
N GLU A 10 -7.50 24.67 -2.46
CA GLU A 10 -7.79 23.37 -1.86
C GLU A 10 -6.66 22.36 -2.08
N ARG A 11 -6.05 22.39 -3.27
CA ARG A 11 -4.94 21.50 -3.63
C ARG A 11 -3.71 21.81 -2.78
N LEU A 12 -3.45 23.08 -2.53
CA LEU A 12 -2.36 23.52 -1.65
C LEU A 12 -2.61 23.09 -0.20
N GLN A 13 -3.85 23.25 0.30
CA GLN A 13 -4.23 22.78 1.64
C GLN A 13 -4.03 21.26 1.79
N TYR A 14 -4.46 20.50 0.80
CA TYR A 14 -4.26 19.06 0.74
C TYR A 14 -2.76 18.70 0.77
N LYS A 15 -1.96 19.32 -0.11
CA LYS A 15 -0.50 19.11 -0.20
C LYS A 15 0.21 19.41 1.12
N ASN A 16 -0.11 20.55 1.74
CA ASN A 16 0.50 20.93 3.01
C ASN A 16 0.17 19.92 4.12
N SER A 17 -1.08 19.47 4.17
CA SER A 17 -1.54 18.50 5.15
C SER A 17 -0.86 17.14 4.98
N ILE A 18 -0.76 16.61 3.75
CA ILE A 18 -0.09 15.32 3.53
C ILE A 18 1.42 15.40 3.77
N CYS A 19 2.06 16.54 3.45
CA CYS A 19 3.46 16.80 3.81
C CYS A 19 3.66 16.81 5.32
N LEU A 20 2.76 17.46 6.07
CA LEU A 20 2.80 17.50 7.53
C LEU A 20 2.66 16.08 8.11
N VAL A 21 1.68 15.31 7.65
CA VAL A 21 1.47 13.92 8.09
C VAL A 21 2.72 13.08 7.83
N ASN A 22 3.27 13.10 6.62
CA ASN A 22 4.48 12.34 6.30
C ASN A 22 5.70 12.78 7.13
N ARG A 23 5.82 14.08 7.44
CA ARG A 23 6.87 14.56 8.34
C ARG A 23 6.72 13.95 9.73
N ARG A 24 5.50 13.92 10.29
CA ARG A 24 5.24 13.31 11.60
C ARG A 24 5.47 11.80 11.60
N LEU A 25 5.05 11.10 10.54
CA LEU A 25 5.30 9.66 10.39
C LEU A 25 6.80 9.34 10.36
N LYS A 26 7.60 10.13 9.63
CA LYS A 26 9.06 9.97 9.62
C LYS A 26 9.67 10.13 11.01
N GLU A 27 9.21 11.10 11.80
CA GLU A 27 9.65 11.29 13.18
C GLU A 27 9.28 10.09 14.07
N ILE A 28 8.07 9.53 13.91
CA ILE A 28 7.65 8.31 14.61
C ILE A 28 8.55 7.13 14.20
N GLY A 29 8.82 6.95 12.91
CA GLY A 29 9.66 5.87 12.41
C GLY A 29 11.08 5.93 12.97
N LYS A 30 11.67 7.13 13.08
CA LYS A 30 12.97 7.34 13.75
C LYS A 30 12.92 6.93 15.22
N LYS A 31 11.89 7.36 15.96
CA LYS A 31 11.72 7.02 17.40
C LYS A 31 11.59 5.51 17.63
N LEU A 32 11.01 4.80 16.67
CA LEU A 32 10.86 3.34 16.70
C LEU A 32 12.08 2.59 16.18
N GLY A 33 13.13 3.29 15.72
CA GLY A 33 14.33 2.65 15.16
C GLY A 33 14.09 1.93 13.83
N LEU A 34 13.09 2.33 13.05
CA LEU A 34 12.81 1.69 11.76
C LEU A 34 13.94 1.98 10.76
N VAL A 35 14.39 0.94 10.05
CA VAL A 35 15.40 1.04 8.99
C VAL A 35 14.90 1.89 7.82
N HIS A 36 13.61 1.79 7.51
CA HIS A 36 12.98 2.51 6.40
C HIS A 36 12.04 3.61 6.91
N PRO A 37 11.98 4.78 6.24
CA PRO A 37 11.10 5.87 6.65
C PRO A 37 9.62 5.49 6.61
N LEU A 38 8.93 5.63 7.74
CA LEU A 38 7.48 5.46 7.81
C LEU A 38 6.79 6.63 7.09
N THR A 39 5.90 6.30 6.16
CA THR A 39 5.12 7.26 5.34
C THR A 39 3.73 6.71 5.05
N MET A 40 2.83 7.57 4.55
CA MET A 40 1.51 7.10 4.06
C MET A 40 1.62 6.13 2.88
N TYR A 41 2.72 6.20 2.11
CA TYR A 41 3.00 5.25 1.03
C TYR A 41 3.25 3.85 1.60
N VAL A 42 4.04 3.73 2.67
CA VAL A 42 4.26 2.47 3.39
C VAL A 42 2.94 1.92 3.91
N ALA A 43 2.09 2.74 4.53
CA ALA A 43 0.77 2.29 5.02
C ALA A 43 -0.12 1.73 3.89
N ARG A 44 -0.15 2.39 2.72
CA ARG A 44 -0.90 1.91 1.55
C ARG A 44 -0.36 0.58 1.03
N HIS A 45 0.96 0.44 0.92
CA HIS A 45 1.59 -0.83 0.57
C HIS A 45 1.24 -1.92 1.56
N SER A 46 1.40 -1.69 2.86
CA SER A 46 1.10 -2.67 3.90
C SER A 46 -0.36 -3.13 3.84
N TRP A 47 -1.31 -2.22 3.62
CA TRP A 47 -2.72 -2.60 3.48
C TRP A 47 -2.95 -3.50 2.25
N ALA A 48 -2.44 -3.12 1.08
CA ALA A 48 -2.62 -3.89 -0.15
C ALA A 48 -1.97 -5.29 -0.02
N SER A 49 -0.77 -5.33 0.55
CA SER A 49 -0.03 -6.55 0.89
C SER A 49 -0.83 -7.50 1.78
N VAL A 50 -1.37 -6.99 2.90
CA VAL A 50 -2.19 -7.79 3.83
C VAL A 50 -3.49 -8.24 3.18
N ALA A 51 -4.17 -7.37 2.44
CA ALA A 51 -5.40 -7.72 1.72
C ALA A 51 -5.15 -8.84 0.71
N ARG A 52 -4.02 -8.79 -0.01
CA ARG A 52 -3.66 -9.86 -0.94
C ARG A 52 -3.34 -11.17 -0.23
N GLY A 53 -2.63 -11.12 0.89
CA GLY A 53 -2.38 -12.29 1.75
C GLY A 53 -3.67 -12.91 2.31
N LYS A 54 -4.75 -12.14 2.41
CA LYS A 54 -6.11 -12.60 2.76
C LYS A 54 -6.93 -13.06 1.56
N HIS A 55 -6.30 -13.25 0.39
CA HIS A 55 -6.94 -13.67 -0.85
C HIS A 55 -8.05 -12.75 -1.36
N ILE A 56 -8.04 -11.47 -0.97
CA ILE A 56 -8.98 -10.49 -1.52
C ILE A 56 -8.68 -10.31 -3.03
N PRO A 57 -9.71 -10.28 -3.90
CA PRO A 57 -9.52 -10.09 -5.33
C PRO A 57 -8.75 -8.80 -5.66
N LEU A 58 -7.89 -8.86 -6.68
CA LEU A 58 -7.07 -7.73 -7.10
C LEU A 58 -7.91 -6.50 -7.46
N SER A 59 -9.04 -6.72 -8.12
CA SER A 59 -10.03 -5.70 -8.47
C SER A 59 -10.53 -4.94 -7.24
N VAL A 60 -10.93 -5.66 -6.19
CA VAL A 60 -11.41 -5.08 -4.92
C VAL A 60 -10.30 -4.30 -4.21
N ILE A 61 -9.07 -4.82 -4.22
CA ILE A 61 -7.91 -4.12 -3.64
C ILE A 61 -7.62 -2.84 -4.45
N SER A 62 -7.72 -2.90 -5.78
CA SER A 62 -7.50 -1.76 -6.67
C SER A 62 -8.54 -0.66 -6.48
N GLU A 63 -9.81 -1.04 -6.42
CA GLU A 63 -10.94 -0.14 -6.17
C GLU A 63 -10.83 0.50 -4.78
N GLY A 64 -10.50 -0.30 -3.75
CA GLY A 64 -10.31 0.20 -2.39
C GLY A 64 -9.17 1.23 -2.25
N MET A 65 -8.22 1.26 -3.17
CA MET A 65 -7.17 2.29 -3.24
C MET A 65 -7.50 3.45 -4.17
N GLY A 66 -8.61 3.38 -4.91
CA GLY A 66 -8.99 4.37 -5.92
C GLY A 66 -8.04 4.40 -7.12
N HIS A 67 -7.51 3.24 -7.54
CA HIS A 67 -6.70 3.15 -8.74
C HIS A 67 -7.56 2.88 -9.97
N ASP A 68 -7.36 3.65 -11.04
CA ASP A 68 -8.04 3.49 -12.33
C ASP A 68 -7.64 2.19 -13.08
N SER A 69 -6.57 1.53 -12.64
CA SER A 69 -6.08 0.28 -13.21
C SER A 69 -5.40 -0.60 -12.17
N GLU A 70 -5.66 -1.91 -12.26
CA GLU A 70 -4.98 -2.93 -11.45
C GLU A 70 -3.47 -2.97 -11.67
N LYS A 71 -2.96 -2.45 -12.81
CA LYS A 71 -1.51 -2.35 -13.07
C LYS A 71 -0.80 -1.52 -12.01
N THR A 72 -1.42 -0.45 -11.54
CA THR A 72 -0.90 0.38 -10.44
C THR A 72 -0.88 -0.43 -9.15
N THR A 73 -1.91 -1.24 -8.89
CA THR A 73 -2.00 -2.14 -7.73
C THR A 73 -0.94 -3.25 -7.75
N LEU A 74 -0.55 -3.77 -8.92
CA LEU A 74 0.52 -4.76 -9.05
C LEU A 74 1.88 -4.22 -8.56
N ILE A 75 2.19 -2.93 -8.75
CA ILE A 75 3.40 -2.30 -8.19
C ILE A 75 3.39 -2.38 -6.66
N TYR A 76 2.21 -2.29 -6.04
CA TYR A 76 2.07 -2.44 -4.59
C TYR A 76 2.26 -3.87 -4.10
N LEU A 77 1.98 -4.85 -4.95
CA LEU A 77 2.01 -6.28 -4.65
C LEU A 77 3.28 -7.00 -5.10
N ALA A 78 4.08 -6.38 -5.99
CA ALA A 78 5.29 -6.98 -6.59
C ALA A 78 6.36 -7.39 -5.57
N ALA A 79 6.25 -6.94 -4.31
CA ALA A 79 7.13 -7.35 -3.23
C ALA A 79 6.69 -8.63 -2.48
N LEU A 80 5.56 -9.26 -2.85
CA LEU A 80 5.03 -10.42 -2.11
C LEU A 80 5.13 -11.76 -2.83
N ASP A 81 6.01 -12.55 -2.24
CA ASP A 81 5.77 -13.91 -1.77
C ASP A 81 5.90 -15.04 -2.80
N THR A 82 7.17 -15.35 -3.13
CA THR A 82 7.54 -16.59 -3.82
C THR A 82 6.97 -17.82 -3.14
N THR A 83 6.65 -17.79 -1.84
CA THR A 83 6.10 -18.97 -1.15
C THR A 83 4.70 -19.35 -1.63
N VAL A 84 3.90 -18.39 -2.14
CA VAL A 84 2.61 -18.71 -2.78
C VAL A 84 2.84 -19.39 -4.13
N ILE A 85 3.83 -18.92 -4.89
CA ILE A 85 4.25 -19.53 -6.15
C ILE A 85 4.78 -20.94 -5.90
N ASP A 86 5.62 -21.12 -4.87
CA ASP A 86 6.19 -22.40 -4.47
C ASP A 86 5.10 -23.39 -4.05
N LYS A 87 4.10 -22.94 -3.27
CA LYS A 87 2.94 -23.77 -2.91
C LYS A 87 2.11 -24.17 -4.14
N ALA A 88 1.84 -23.24 -5.05
CA ALA A 88 1.12 -23.54 -6.28
C ALA A 88 1.89 -24.54 -7.15
N ASN A 89 3.20 -24.35 -7.29
CA ASN A 89 4.08 -25.27 -8.00
C ASN A 89 4.07 -26.66 -7.36
N MET A 90 4.10 -26.78 -6.02
CA MET A 90 3.99 -28.08 -5.36
C MET A 90 2.67 -28.79 -5.63
N VAL A 91 1.54 -28.07 -5.69
CA VAL A 91 0.23 -28.67 -6.02
C VAL A 91 0.26 -29.24 -7.43
N VAL A 92 0.72 -28.47 -8.41
CA VAL A 92 0.80 -28.91 -9.81
C VAL A 92 1.74 -30.11 -9.95
N LEU A 93 2.93 -30.05 -9.35
CA LEU A 93 3.92 -31.13 -9.45
C LEU A 93 3.46 -32.44 -8.78
N ARG A 94 2.65 -32.35 -7.73
CA ARG A 94 2.06 -33.53 -7.06
C ARG A 94 0.99 -34.23 -7.89
N GLU A 95 0.40 -33.58 -8.88
CA GLU A 95 -0.55 -34.25 -9.78
C GLU A 95 0.15 -35.09 -10.86
N PHE A 96 1.47 -34.93 -11.01
CA PHE A 96 2.30 -35.68 -11.97
C PHE A 96 3.18 -36.75 -11.30
N LEU A 97 3.10 -36.91 -9.99
CA LEU A 97 3.81 -37.92 -9.18
C LEU A 97 2.81 -38.91 -8.59
#